data_AF-A0A7U6FTX0-F1
#
_entry.id   AF-A0A7U6FTX0-F1
#
_cell.length_a   1.000
_cell.length_b   1.000
_cell.length_c   1.000
_cell.angle_alpha   90.00
_cell.angle_beta   90.00
_cell.angle_gamma   90.00
#
_symmetry.space_group_name_H-M   'P 1'
#
loop_
_entity.id
_entity.type
_entity.pdbx_description
1 polymer ?
#
loop_
_entity_poly.entity_id
_entity_poly.type
_entity_poly.pdbx_seq_one_letter_code
_entity_poly.pdbx_strand_id
1 'polypeptide(L)'
;MISSTLKDVELWTHLGVPSEARKLKPIDVPFLSYSTYKPCVEANAFMHHLTVQRNLKASTLKTYASYLVHLIRFIENQPLLSRFSQLTDASFRLFIQNLTVETKPNGEPQRTSTEVAKIGETCIRFLQFIQQFHDLNNFIGQKDVCAISIIEKRHSIFIEGRKNKKEVITITHASLPKKGAIKKRHPVSQADALKIWDYICSQKKDISHIKDQKLKRQAKREQYDKRYRDKAIYTTMEITGGRVKELHSLQYGDVVEARTTRSLRIDTLKKRNDDINERYIPVDHLFLDQIDSYLDVRKRVMKKHGVTHNYLFINLNDGQPLSAETWKKYIGGWGKELGIEGRVSPHLWRHSRFTNWMIDRILASREINSKDDFKKNVLHTMQFKKELQQFSGHTLISSLDIYLDLAWEQLHGYTKVYSAASLKTTVESVERRIEDIESQMGRNELTAVQAMQSVKSLLSAFKKDIDTAIVNESKDELSVNNKD
;
A
#
# COMPACT_ATOMS: atom_id res chain seq x y z
N MET A 1 34.66 14.39 -5.06
CA MET A 1 35.91 15.15 -4.95
C MET A 1 35.55 16.61 -4.76
N ILE A 2 35.31 17.03 -3.51
CA ILE A 2 35.43 18.43 -3.09
C ILE A 2 35.97 18.34 -1.65
N SER A 3 37.25 18.03 -1.53
CA SER A 3 38.00 18.21 -0.29
C SER A 3 39.22 19.05 -0.62
N SER A 4 38.98 20.34 -0.75
CA SER A 4 39.99 21.37 -0.67
C SER A 4 39.29 22.59 -0.10
N THR A 5 39.28 22.63 1.24
CA THR A 5 39.53 23.85 2.03
C THR A 5 38.99 25.13 1.41
N LEU A 6 37.73 25.45 1.73
CA LEU A 6 37.28 26.83 1.77
C LEU A 6 38.07 27.52 2.87
N LYS A 7 39.21 28.15 2.53
CA LYS A 7 39.87 29.11 3.42
C LYS A 7 38.92 30.31 3.55
N ASP A 8 38.78 30.81 4.77
CA ASP A 8 38.05 32.04 5.12
C ASP A 8 36.51 31.96 5.08
N VAL A 9 35.93 30.77 5.17
CA VAL A 9 34.47 30.63 5.38
C VAL A 9 34.18 30.39 6.86
N GLU A 10 33.74 31.43 7.56
CA GLU A 10 33.14 31.32 8.89
C GLU A 10 31.73 30.70 8.75
N LEU A 11 31.54 29.52 9.36
CA LEU A 11 30.25 28.85 9.43
C LEU A 11 29.72 28.94 10.85
N TRP A 12 28.41 29.17 10.98
CA TRP A 12 27.74 29.26 12.27
C TRP A 12 27.90 27.92 13.02
N THR A 13 28.45 27.98 14.24
CA THR A 13 28.81 26.81 15.06
C THR A 13 27.62 25.89 15.35
N HIS A 14 26.40 26.44 15.47
CA HIS A 14 25.17 25.67 15.74
C HIS A 14 24.68 24.86 14.53
N LEU A 15 25.13 25.15 13.30
CA LEU A 15 24.77 24.38 12.10
C LEU A 15 25.58 23.08 11.96
N GLY A 16 26.59 22.88 12.80
CA GLY A 16 27.33 21.63 12.94
C GLY A 16 27.97 21.18 11.62
N VAL A 17 29.10 21.79 11.27
CA VAL A 17 29.98 21.18 10.26
C VAL A 17 30.54 19.91 10.90
N PRO A 18 30.26 18.72 10.35
CA PRO A 18 30.88 17.52 10.89
C PRO A 18 32.40 17.65 10.74
N SER A 19 33.15 17.29 11.77
CA SER A 19 34.63 17.28 11.76
C SER A 19 35.22 16.40 10.65
N GLU A 20 34.40 15.55 10.03
CA GLU A 20 34.73 14.72 8.87
C GLU A 20 33.72 14.93 7.74
N ALA A 21 34.20 15.28 6.54
CA ALA A 21 33.36 15.33 5.35
C ALA A 21 32.90 13.92 4.96
N ARG A 22 31.62 13.60 5.18
CA ARG A 22 31.02 12.31 4.81
C ARG A 22 30.32 12.39 3.46
N LYS A 23 30.64 11.48 2.54
CA LYS A 23 29.90 11.30 1.28
C LYS A 23 28.50 10.77 1.59
N LEU A 24 27.47 11.59 1.40
CA LEU A 24 26.07 11.17 1.44
C LEU A 24 25.58 10.94 0.02
N LYS A 25 24.75 9.90 -0.19
CA LYS A 25 24.01 9.75 -1.45
C LYS A 25 23.10 10.96 -1.62
N PRO A 26 22.94 11.52 -2.83
CA PRO A 26 22.01 12.62 -3.06
C PRO A 26 20.60 12.26 -2.58
N ILE A 27 19.98 13.12 -1.78
CA ILE A 27 18.61 12.98 -1.31
C ILE A 27 17.80 14.16 -1.85
N ASP A 28 16.60 13.87 -2.35
CA ASP A 28 15.62 14.89 -2.75
C ASP A 28 15.06 15.58 -1.50
N VAL A 29 15.60 16.76 -1.17
CA VAL A 29 15.20 17.58 -0.02
C VAL A 29 14.25 18.68 -0.49
N PRO A 30 13.02 18.75 0.06
CA PRO A 30 12.10 19.84 -0.28
C PRO A 30 12.67 21.21 0.09
N PHE A 31 12.54 22.16 -0.83
CA PHE A 31 12.88 23.56 -0.61
C PHE A 31 11.62 24.37 -0.33
N LEU A 32 11.58 25.08 0.79
CA LEU A 32 10.43 25.87 1.24
C LEU A 32 10.63 27.36 0.97
N SER A 33 9.61 28.00 0.40
CA SER A 33 9.55 29.44 0.15
C SER A 33 8.25 30.04 0.66
N TYR A 34 8.26 31.34 0.89
CA TYR A 34 7.06 32.15 1.06
C TYR A 34 6.26 32.25 -0.26
N SER A 35 5.03 32.79 -0.20
CA SER A 35 4.20 32.99 -1.40
C SER A 35 4.87 33.90 -2.43
N THR A 36 5.74 34.80 -1.98
CA THR A 36 6.55 35.69 -2.82
C THR A 36 7.75 35.00 -3.48
N TYR A 37 7.84 33.66 -3.44
CA TYR A 37 8.98 32.84 -3.89
C TYR A 37 10.32 33.13 -3.18
N LYS A 38 10.33 33.97 -2.14
CA LYS A 38 11.51 34.18 -1.30
C LYS A 38 11.77 32.92 -0.46
N PRO A 39 13.02 32.42 -0.38
CA PRO A 39 13.35 31.29 0.46
C PRO A 39 13.01 31.53 1.94
N CYS A 40 12.41 30.53 2.60
CA CYS A 40 12.25 30.54 4.05
C CYS A 40 13.52 29.96 4.68
N VAL A 41 14.42 30.82 5.17
CA VAL A 41 15.76 30.45 5.65
C VAL A 41 15.68 29.44 6.79
N GLU A 42 14.87 29.70 7.81
CA GLU A 42 14.71 28.83 8.97
C GLU A 42 14.16 27.45 8.57
N ALA A 43 13.14 27.42 7.72
CA ALA A 43 12.54 26.16 7.27
C ALA A 43 13.55 25.32 6.48
N ASN A 44 14.30 25.94 5.57
CA ASN A 44 15.32 25.23 4.78
C ASN A 44 16.49 24.76 5.65
N ALA A 45 16.92 25.57 6.62
CA ALA A 45 17.93 25.16 7.61
C ALA A 45 17.45 23.96 8.43
N PHE A 46 16.18 23.96 8.85
CA PHE A 46 15.58 22.83 9.55
C PHE A 46 15.50 21.56 8.68
N MET A 47 15.11 21.70 7.40
CA MET A 47 15.12 20.57 6.45
C MET A 47 16.52 19.99 6.29
N HIS A 48 17.54 20.85 6.27
CA HIS A 48 18.94 20.43 6.21
C HIS A 48 19.37 19.72 7.51
N HIS A 49 19.01 20.25 8.68
CA HIS A 49 19.23 19.61 9.98
C HIS A 49 18.61 18.20 10.04
N LEU A 50 17.35 18.05 9.58
CA LEU A 50 16.67 16.77 9.50
C LEU A 50 17.35 15.78 8.54
N THR A 51 18.00 16.29 7.50
CA THR A 51 18.71 15.46 6.51
C THR A 51 20.06 15.00 7.07
N VAL A 52 20.89 15.93 7.55
CA VAL A 52 22.27 15.66 7.96
C VAL A 52 22.33 15.01 9.34
N GLN A 53 21.66 15.59 10.34
CA GLN A 53 21.79 15.12 11.72
C GLN A 53 20.88 13.94 12.04
N ARG A 54 19.69 13.88 11.43
CA ARG A 54 18.70 12.81 11.67
C ARG A 54 18.70 11.72 10.60
N ASN A 55 19.43 11.90 9.50
CA ASN A 55 19.52 10.95 8.38
C ASN A 55 18.13 10.49 7.90
N LEU A 56 17.19 11.43 7.75
CA LEU A 56 15.82 11.12 7.36
C LEU A 56 15.70 10.88 5.85
N LYS A 57 14.83 9.94 5.47
CA LYS A 57 14.52 9.64 4.07
C LYS A 57 13.74 10.78 3.40
N ALA A 58 13.93 10.96 2.10
CA ALA A 58 13.19 11.95 1.28
C ALA A 58 11.67 11.97 1.50
N SER A 59 11.02 10.80 1.63
CA SER A 59 9.58 10.73 1.89
C SER A 59 9.16 11.34 3.23
N THR A 60 10.00 11.16 4.24
CA THR A 60 9.78 11.74 5.57
C THR A 60 9.98 13.25 5.51
N LEU A 61 11.04 13.71 4.84
CA LEU A 61 11.30 15.13 4.61
C LEU A 61 10.13 15.82 3.89
N LYS A 62 9.58 15.19 2.84
CA LYS A 62 8.36 15.68 2.15
C LYS A 62 7.18 15.84 3.10
N THR A 63 7.03 14.93 4.06
CA THR A 63 5.97 15.02 5.08
C THR A 63 6.19 16.20 6.01
N TYR A 64 7.42 16.39 6.52
CA TYR A 64 7.76 17.54 7.35
C TYR A 64 7.50 18.84 6.60
N ALA A 65 8.01 18.99 5.37
CA ALA A 65 7.78 20.16 4.54
C ALA A 65 6.28 20.45 4.36
N SER A 66 5.47 19.42 4.05
CA SER A 66 4.02 19.60 3.89
C SER A 66 3.32 20.14 5.14
N TYR A 67 3.82 19.79 6.34
CA TYR A 67 3.27 20.30 7.59
C TYR A 67 3.78 21.72 7.92
N LEU A 68 5.06 22.00 7.66
CA LEU A 68 5.66 23.31 7.94
C LEU A 68 5.09 24.42 7.08
N VAL A 69 4.70 24.13 5.82
CA VAL A 69 4.06 25.10 4.93
C VAL A 69 2.84 25.76 5.58
N HIS A 70 2.11 25.06 6.44
CA HIS A 70 0.97 25.65 7.15
C HIS A 70 1.38 26.78 8.11
N LEU A 71 2.45 26.58 8.87
CA LEU A 71 2.95 27.62 9.80
C LEU A 71 3.58 28.79 9.03
N ILE A 72 4.32 28.51 7.95
CA ILE A 72 4.90 29.55 7.08
C ILE A 72 3.80 30.47 6.55
N ARG A 73 2.73 29.89 6.00
CA ARG A 73 1.57 30.65 5.50
C ARG A 73 0.83 31.37 6.61
N PHE A 74 0.74 30.79 7.81
CA PHE A 74 0.11 31.44 8.94
C PHE A 74 0.83 32.75 9.30
N ILE A 75 2.16 32.72 9.42
CA ILE A 75 2.99 33.91 9.68
C ILE A 75 2.81 34.94 8.57
N GLU A 76 2.90 34.52 7.31
CA GLU A 76 2.78 35.41 6.14
C GLU A 76 1.44 36.16 6.10
N ASN A 77 0.38 35.54 6.59
CA ASN A 77 -0.96 36.11 6.58
C ASN A 77 -1.33 36.87 7.86
N GLN A 78 -0.49 36.87 8.89
CA GLN A 78 -0.77 37.63 10.12
C GLN A 78 -0.37 39.10 9.97
N PRO A 79 -1.24 40.06 10.35
CA PRO A 79 -0.95 41.48 10.18
C PRO A 79 0.20 41.97 11.08
N LEU A 80 0.43 41.31 12.23
CA LEU A 80 1.39 41.73 13.24
C LEU A 80 2.59 40.78 13.40
N LEU A 81 2.67 39.71 12.61
CA LEU A 81 3.79 38.76 12.67
C LEU A 81 4.59 38.80 11.37
N SER A 82 5.89 39.01 11.50
CA SER A 82 6.84 38.99 10.38
C SER A 82 7.90 37.89 10.52
N ARG A 83 8.08 37.35 11.74
CA ARG A 83 9.09 36.35 12.08
C ARG A 83 8.51 35.29 13.00
N PHE A 84 9.04 34.06 12.93
CA PHE A 84 8.63 32.98 13.83
C PHE A 84 8.89 33.28 15.31
N SER A 85 9.97 34.01 15.62
CA SER A 85 10.33 34.40 16.99
C SER A 85 9.32 35.30 17.68
N GLN A 86 8.37 35.89 16.94
CA GLN A 86 7.29 36.72 17.48
C GLN A 86 6.07 35.90 17.89
N LEU A 87 6.07 34.59 17.66
CA LEU A 87 4.97 33.71 18.08
C LEU A 87 4.87 33.65 19.61
N THR A 88 3.65 33.81 20.09
CA THR A 88 3.22 33.61 21.48
C THR A 88 2.25 32.42 21.59
N ASP A 89 1.98 31.95 22.80
CA ASP A 89 1.02 30.89 23.10
C ASP A 89 -0.36 31.18 22.48
N ALA A 90 -0.81 32.44 22.58
CA ALA A 90 -2.07 32.90 21.99
C ALA A 90 -2.06 32.78 20.45
N SER A 91 -1.00 33.24 19.79
CA SER A 91 -0.88 33.14 18.34
C SER A 91 -0.73 31.69 17.85
N PHE A 92 -0.04 30.84 18.61
CA PHE A 92 0.08 29.42 18.29
C PHE A 92 -1.25 28.68 18.49
N ARG A 93 -2.02 29.05 19.52
CA ARG A 93 -3.39 28.56 19.71
C ARG A 93 -4.29 28.96 18.56
N LEU A 94 -4.22 30.22 18.11
CA LEU A 94 -4.95 30.70 16.93
C LEU A 94 -4.57 29.91 15.67
N PHE A 95 -3.28 29.65 15.45
CA PHE A 95 -2.82 28.82 14.34
C PHE A 95 -3.47 27.42 14.34
N ILE A 96 -3.49 26.75 15.50
CA ILE A 96 -4.11 25.42 15.62
C ILE A 96 -5.63 25.47 15.45
N GLN A 97 -6.28 26.53 15.94
CA GLN A 97 -7.71 26.75 15.74
C GLN A 97 -8.04 26.93 14.26
N ASN A 98 -7.28 27.74 13.52
CA ASN A 98 -7.47 27.92 12.08
C ASN A 98 -7.38 26.59 11.32
N LEU A 99 -6.38 25.75 11.63
CA LEU A 99 -6.26 24.43 11.02
C LEU A 99 -7.44 23.49 11.31
N THR A 100 -8.12 23.69 12.45
CA THR A 100 -9.25 22.87 12.90
C THR A 100 -10.56 23.32 12.27
N VAL A 101 -10.73 24.63 12.07
CA VAL A 101 -11.96 25.24 11.53
C VAL A 101 -12.01 25.20 10.00
N GLU A 102 -10.86 25.09 9.32
CA GLU A 102 -10.81 24.93 7.86
C GLU A 102 -11.71 23.78 7.37
N THR A 103 -12.65 24.10 6.47
CA THR A 103 -13.61 23.17 5.87
C THR A 103 -13.41 23.04 4.36
N LYS A 104 -13.81 21.90 3.81
CA LYS A 104 -13.92 21.67 2.38
C LYS A 104 -15.20 22.35 1.83
N PRO A 105 -15.35 22.49 0.51
CA PRO A 105 -16.57 23.04 -0.11
C PRO A 105 -17.86 22.30 0.26
N ASN A 106 -17.77 21.04 0.68
CA ASN A 106 -18.92 20.23 1.12
C ASN A 106 -19.24 20.38 2.63
N GLY A 107 -18.61 21.31 3.34
CA GLY A 107 -18.83 21.57 4.77
C GLY A 107 -18.11 20.61 5.72
N GLU A 108 -17.47 19.55 5.22
CA GLU A 108 -16.68 18.66 6.07
C GLU A 108 -15.36 19.32 6.52
N PRO A 109 -14.81 18.95 7.69
CA PRO A 109 -13.48 19.38 8.11
C PRO A 109 -12.44 19.05 7.03
N GLN A 110 -11.59 20.03 6.71
CA GLN A 110 -10.52 19.86 5.74
C GLN A 110 -9.48 18.86 6.22
N ARG A 111 -9.22 18.83 7.53
CA ARG A 111 -8.24 17.96 8.17
C ARG A 111 -8.85 17.19 9.31
N THR A 112 -8.33 16.00 9.54
CA THR A 112 -8.69 15.20 10.72
C THR A 112 -7.98 15.73 11.97
N SER A 113 -8.56 15.52 13.15
CA SER A 113 -7.90 15.84 14.44
C SER A 113 -6.46 15.28 14.53
N THR A 114 -6.26 14.04 14.08
CA THR A 114 -4.93 13.40 14.07
C THR A 114 -3.94 14.11 13.14
N GLU A 115 -4.40 14.67 12.04
CA GLU A 115 -3.58 15.43 11.10
C GLU A 115 -3.20 16.80 11.67
N VAL A 116 -4.15 17.52 12.26
CA VAL A 116 -3.90 18.79 12.97
C VAL A 116 -2.87 18.57 14.09
N ALA A 117 -3.04 17.52 14.90
CA ALA A 117 -2.09 17.19 15.96
C ALA A 117 -0.67 16.92 15.42
N LYS A 118 -0.54 16.23 14.27
CA LYS A 118 0.76 15.96 13.63
C LYS A 118 1.40 17.23 13.06
N ILE A 119 0.61 18.12 12.45
CA ILE A 119 1.09 19.41 11.97
C ILE A 119 1.64 20.21 13.15
N GLY A 120 0.84 20.35 14.22
CA GLY A 120 1.24 21.07 15.43
C GLY A 120 2.48 20.51 16.11
N GLU A 121 2.56 19.19 16.31
CA GLU A 121 3.76 18.54 16.88
C GLU A 121 5.01 18.76 16.01
N THR A 122 4.85 18.78 14.69
CA THR A 122 5.97 19.04 13.76
C THR A 122 6.40 20.50 13.83
N CYS A 123 5.45 21.43 13.93
CA CYS A 123 5.70 22.85 14.12
C CYS A 123 6.40 23.12 15.45
N ILE A 124 6.00 22.47 16.55
CA ILE A 124 6.69 22.59 17.84
C ILE A 124 8.16 22.19 17.72
N ARG A 125 8.47 21.08 17.07
CA ARG A 125 9.88 20.66 16.84
C ARG A 125 10.65 21.68 16.02
N PHE A 126 10.01 22.28 15.03
CA PHE A 126 10.60 23.34 14.22
C PHE A 126 10.85 24.62 15.04
N LEU A 127 9.90 25.01 15.90
CA LEU A 127 10.06 26.16 16.79
C LEU A 127 11.15 25.93 17.84
N GLN A 128 11.30 24.70 18.35
CA GLN A 128 12.44 24.34 19.21
C GLN A 128 13.77 24.42 18.47
N PHE A 129 13.81 24.04 17.18
CA PHE A 129 14.98 24.27 16.34
C PHE A 129 15.26 25.76 16.15
N ILE A 130 14.24 26.59 15.87
CA ILE A 130 14.37 28.05 15.75
C ILE A 130 14.93 28.67 17.03
N GLN A 131 14.47 28.20 18.20
CA GLN A 131 15.01 28.64 19.49
C GLN A 131 16.53 28.45 19.56
N GLN A 132 17.03 27.30 19.11
CA GLN A 132 18.46 26.99 19.09
C GLN A 132 19.21 27.70 17.95
N PHE A 133 18.56 27.86 16.80
CA PHE A 133 19.15 28.44 15.60
C PHE A 133 19.40 29.94 15.74
N HIS A 134 18.51 30.65 16.44
CA HIS A 134 18.60 32.09 16.69
C HIS A 134 18.99 32.44 18.13
N ASP A 135 19.44 31.46 18.92
CA ASP A 135 19.80 31.63 20.35
C ASP A 135 18.74 32.39 21.18
N LEU A 136 17.47 32.03 20.99
CA LEU A 136 16.35 32.68 21.67
C LEU A 136 16.18 32.12 23.09
N ASN A 137 16.20 33.00 24.08
CA ASN A 137 15.89 32.64 25.45
C ASN A 137 14.38 32.69 25.71
N ASN A 138 13.84 31.68 26.40
CA ASN A 138 12.43 31.60 26.80
C ASN A 138 11.44 31.74 25.61
N PHE A 139 11.77 31.22 24.43
CA PHE A 139 10.85 31.27 23.29
C PHE A 139 9.80 30.14 23.36
N ILE A 140 10.25 28.90 23.53
CA ILE A 140 9.39 27.71 23.63
C ILE A 140 9.94 26.73 24.68
N GLY A 141 9.12 26.39 25.67
CA GLY A 141 9.54 25.52 26.78
C GLY A 141 8.43 25.21 27.78
N GLN A 142 8.75 24.45 28.82
CA GLN A 142 7.80 24.09 29.88
C GLN A 142 7.64 25.18 30.95
N LYS A 143 8.57 26.14 31.01
CA LYS A 143 8.54 27.19 32.02
C LYS A 143 7.47 28.21 31.66
N ASP A 144 6.77 28.73 32.66
CA ASP A 144 5.72 29.74 32.47
C ASP A 144 6.24 31.05 31.84
N VAL A 145 7.55 31.31 31.94
CA VAL A 145 8.21 32.46 31.33
C VAL A 145 8.39 32.33 29.81
N CYS A 146 8.14 31.15 29.24
CA CYS A 146 8.30 30.93 27.80
C CYS A 146 7.16 31.55 26.99
N ALA A 147 7.47 32.18 25.85
CA ALA A 147 6.46 32.76 24.96
C ALA A 147 5.44 31.72 24.47
N ILE A 148 5.87 30.47 24.27
CA ILE A 148 5.02 29.33 23.94
C ILE A 148 5.22 28.22 24.97
N SER A 149 4.14 27.79 25.62
CA SER A 149 4.17 26.74 26.63
C SER A 149 4.06 25.35 26.00
N ILE A 150 4.93 24.40 26.37
CA ILE A 150 4.86 23.01 25.89
C ILE A 150 4.71 22.02 27.04
N ILE A 151 4.09 20.89 26.74
CA ILE A 151 3.86 19.79 27.68
C ILE A 151 4.70 18.60 27.24
N GLU A 152 5.52 18.07 28.14
CA GLU A 152 6.27 16.83 27.92
C GLU A 152 5.54 15.63 28.55
N LYS A 153 5.27 14.63 27.71
CA LYS A 153 4.67 13.36 28.14
C LYS A 153 5.69 12.25 27.97
N ARG A 154 6.19 11.76 29.10
CA ARG A 154 7.06 10.58 29.14
C ARG A 154 6.20 9.33 29.15
N HIS A 155 6.47 8.42 28.21
CA HIS A 155 5.83 7.12 28.18
C HIS A 155 6.82 6.08 27.69
N SER A 156 6.61 4.84 28.10
CA SER A 156 7.43 3.71 27.66
C SER A 156 6.70 2.97 26.55
N ILE A 157 7.37 2.77 25.42
CA ILE A 157 6.86 1.93 24.33
C ILE A 157 7.58 0.59 24.32
N PHE A 158 6.82 -0.48 24.20
CA PHE A 158 7.40 -1.79 23.91
C PHE A 158 7.68 -1.87 22.41
N ILE A 159 8.90 -2.26 22.05
CA ILE A 159 9.28 -2.50 20.66
C ILE A 159 9.44 -4.01 20.53
N GLU A 160 8.59 -4.62 19.71
CA GLU A 160 8.65 -6.04 19.42
C GLU A 160 10.06 -6.46 18.99
N GLY A 161 10.56 -7.55 19.57
CA GLY A 161 11.93 -8.03 19.37
C GLY A 161 12.99 -7.37 20.26
N ARG A 162 12.64 -6.40 21.12
CA ARG A 162 13.54 -5.85 22.15
C ARG A 162 13.06 -6.22 23.55
N LYS A 163 14.00 -6.65 24.40
CA LYS A 163 13.72 -6.97 25.82
C LYS A 163 13.31 -5.73 26.62
N ASN A 164 13.94 -4.59 26.35
CA ASN A 164 13.72 -3.37 27.12
C ASN A 164 12.71 -2.45 26.45
N LYS A 165 11.83 -1.86 27.26
CA LYS A 165 10.96 -0.78 26.81
C LYS A 165 11.82 0.43 26.42
N LYS A 166 11.43 1.11 25.35
CA LYS A 166 12.07 2.37 24.95
C LYS A 166 11.31 3.51 25.61
N GLU A 167 12.00 4.31 26.41
CA GLU A 167 11.44 5.57 26.88
C GLU A 167 11.34 6.56 25.74
N VAL A 168 10.15 7.15 25.59
CA VAL A 168 9.86 8.14 24.56
C VAL A 168 9.22 9.35 25.21
N ILE A 169 9.83 10.51 24.95
CA ILE A 169 9.27 11.80 25.31
C ILE A 169 8.48 12.30 24.11
N THR A 170 7.21 12.57 24.30
CA THR A 170 6.38 13.29 23.33
C THR A 170 6.14 14.70 23.82
N ILE A 171 6.52 15.66 23.00
CA ILE A 171 6.31 17.08 23.23
C ILE A 171 5.00 17.47 22.55
N THR A 172 4.11 18.12 23.27
CA THR A 172 2.79 18.54 22.81
C THR A 172 2.45 19.94 23.35
N HIS A 173 1.29 20.47 22.99
CA HIS A 173 0.81 21.79 23.42
C HIS A 173 -0.68 21.69 23.78
N ALA A 174 -1.15 22.50 24.73
CA ALA A 174 -2.52 22.43 25.26
C ALA A 174 -3.61 22.63 24.19
N SER A 175 -3.31 23.39 23.13
CA SER A 175 -4.21 23.62 22.00
C SER A 175 -4.29 22.44 21.02
N LEU A 176 -3.39 21.44 21.09
CA LEU A 176 -3.39 20.34 20.13
C LEU A 176 -4.54 19.38 20.40
N PRO A 177 -5.32 19.00 19.36
CA PRO A 177 -6.44 18.11 19.56
C PRO A 177 -5.96 16.67 19.81
N LYS A 178 -6.79 15.88 20.51
CA LYS A 178 -6.48 14.46 20.77
C LYS A 178 -6.50 13.69 19.46
N LYS A 179 -5.41 12.97 19.18
CA LYS A 179 -5.32 12.04 18.04
C LYS A 179 -6.47 11.04 18.12
N GLY A 180 -7.27 10.97 17.06
CA GLY A 180 -8.39 10.05 16.96
C GLY A 180 -7.93 8.60 16.81
N ALA A 181 -8.88 7.66 16.92
CA ALA A 181 -8.62 6.25 16.71
C ALA A 181 -7.98 5.99 15.34
N ILE A 182 -7.04 5.05 15.29
CA ILE A 182 -6.43 4.61 14.03
C ILE A 182 -7.52 3.90 13.22
N LYS A 183 -7.94 4.50 12.09
CA LYS A 183 -8.88 3.86 11.17
C LYS A 183 -8.23 2.59 10.61
N LYS A 184 -8.77 1.42 10.96
CA LYS A 184 -8.39 0.15 10.35
C LYS A 184 -8.81 0.17 8.88
N ARG A 185 -7.97 -0.34 7.99
CA ARG A 185 -8.28 -0.48 6.57
C ARG A 185 -8.79 -1.90 6.36
N HIS A 186 -10.03 -2.02 5.87
CA HIS A 186 -10.58 -3.32 5.51
C HIS A 186 -10.05 -3.78 4.15
N PRO A 187 -9.97 -5.10 3.90
CA PRO A 187 -9.72 -5.64 2.58
C PRO A 187 -10.67 -5.06 1.53
N VAL A 188 -10.24 -5.08 0.26
CA VAL A 188 -11.16 -4.81 -0.84
C VAL A 188 -12.24 -5.90 -0.85
N SER A 189 -13.50 -5.52 -1.04
CA SER A 189 -14.59 -6.49 -1.15
C SER A 189 -14.47 -7.29 -2.45
N GLN A 190 -14.92 -8.54 -2.46
CA GLN A 190 -14.91 -9.35 -3.69
C GLN A 190 -15.74 -8.70 -4.80
N ALA A 191 -16.89 -8.10 -4.45
CA ALA A 191 -17.75 -7.41 -5.41
C ALA A 191 -17.04 -6.21 -6.07
N ASP A 192 -16.32 -5.41 -5.31
CA ASP A 192 -15.61 -4.24 -5.84
C ASP A 192 -14.35 -4.62 -6.62
N ALA A 193 -13.66 -5.68 -6.19
CA ALA A 193 -12.56 -6.27 -6.95
C ALA A 193 -13.02 -6.75 -8.33
N LEU A 194 -14.17 -7.44 -8.39
CA LEU A 194 -14.77 -7.90 -9.64
C LEU A 194 -15.18 -6.74 -10.56
N LYS A 195 -15.83 -5.69 -10.04
CA LYS A 195 -16.15 -4.49 -10.83
C LYS A 195 -14.92 -3.90 -11.51
N ILE A 196 -13.80 -3.80 -10.78
CA ILE A 196 -12.55 -3.27 -11.32
C ILE A 196 -11.96 -4.24 -12.35
N TRP A 197 -11.99 -5.54 -12.09
CA TRP A 197 -11.54 -6.54 -13.05
C TRP A 197 -12.33 -6.50 -14.37
N ASP A 198 -13.65 -6.43 -14.28
CA ASP A 198 -14.55 -6.34 -15.43
C ASP A 198 -14.31 -5.06 -16.21
N TYR A 199 -14.08 -3.95 -15.52
CA TYR A 199 -13.67 -2.70 -16.14
C TYR A 199 -12.35 -2.85 -16.89
N ILE A 200 -11.32 -3.47 -16.29
CA ILE A 200 -10.03 -3.73 -16.95
C ILE A 200 -10.23 -4.61 -18.20
N CYS A 201 -11.07 -5.64 -18.11
CA CYS A 201 -11.37 -6.54 -19.22
C CYS A 201 -12.11 -5.83 -20.35
N SER A 202 -13.00 -4.89 -20.03
CA SER A 202 -13.86 -4.20 -20.98
C SER A 202 -13.35 -2.84 -21.42
N GLN A 203 -12.16 -2.39 -20.98
CA GLN A 203 -11.59 -1.09 -21.33
C GLN A 203 -11.70 -0.81 -22.83
N LYS A 204 -12.40 0.27 -23.19
CA LYS A 204 -12.55 0.78 -24.55
C LYS A 204 -12.01 2.20 -24.61
N LYS A 205 -11.27 2.51 -25.68
CA LYS A 205 -10.89 3.87 -26.05
C LYS A 205 -11.93 4.36 -27.05
N ASP A 206 -12.49 5.53 -26.82
CA ASP A 206 -13.31 6.15 -27.87
C ASP A 206 -12.39 6.50 -29.05
N ILE A 207 -12.67 5.87 -30.18
CA ILE A 207 -11.94 6.00 -31.45
C ILE A 207 -12.90 6.37 -32.58
N SER A 208 -14.13 6.79 -32.24
CA SER A 208 -15.17 7.19 -33.20
C SER A 208 -14.74 8.40 -34.03
N HIS A 209 -14.04 9.35 -33.40
CA HIS A 209 -13.52 10.58 -34.01
C HIS A 209 -12.35 10.35 -34.97
N ILE A 210 -11.69 9.18 -34.95
CA ILE A 210 -10.53 8.89 -35.81
C ILE A 210 -11.02 8.43 -37.19
N LYS A 211 -10.89 9.30 -38.20
CA LYS A 211 -11.28 9.04 -39.60
C LYS A 211 -10.25 8.18 -40.35
N ASP A 212 -8.95 8.41 -40.12
CA ASP A 212 -7.88 7.65 -40.77
C ASP A 212 -7.86 6.18 -40.30
N GLN A 213 -7.97 5.25 -41.26
CA GLN A 213 -8.00 3.82 -40.99
C GLN A 213 -6.70 3.28 -40.37
N LYS A 214 -5.53 3.82 -40.74
CA LYS A 214 -4.23 3.43 -40.19
C LYS A 214 -4.11 3.88 -38.74
N LEU A 215 -4.44 5.13 -38.45
CA LEU A 215 -4.47 5.66 -37.07
C LEU A 215 -5.50 4.94 -36.21
N LYS A 216 -6.66 4.58 -36.77
CA LYS A 216 -7.69 3.80 -36.08
C LYS A 216 -7.21 2.39 -35.74
N ARG A 217 -6.51 1.72 -36.66
CA ARG A 217 -5.88 0.41 -36.41
C ARG A 217 -4.82 0.51 -35.30
N GLN A 218 -3.99 1.55 -35.33
CA GLN A 218 -2.99 1.79 -34.30
C GLN A 218 -3.64 2.03 -32.93
N ALA A 219 -4.65 2.91 -32.84
CA ALA A 219 -5.34 3.19 -31.59
C ALA A 219 -6.03 1.94 -31.00
N LYS A 220 -6.62 1.08 -31.86
CA LYS A 220 -7.15 -0.23 -31.43
C LYS A 220 -6.05 -1.12 -30.85
N ARG A 221 -4.87 -1.14 -31.47
CA ARG A 221 -3.73 -1.92 -31.00
C ARG A 221 -3.17 -1.40 -29.68
N GLU A 222 -3.02 -0.09 -29.52
CA GLU A 222 -2.60 0.53 -28.26
C GLU A 222 -3.57 0.19 -27.13
N GLN A 223 -4.89 0.21 -27.41
CA GLN A 223 -5.90 -0.15 -26.44
C GLN A 223 -5.85 -1.65 -26.07
N TYR A 224 -5.60 -2.52 -27.06
CA TYR A 224 -5.37 -3.94 -26.83
C TYR A 224 -4.16 -4.16 -25.92
N ASP A 225 -3.01 -3.58 -26.28
CA ASP A 225 -1.75 -3.71 -25.54
C ASP A 225 -1.88 -3.17 -24.10
N LYS A 226 -2.58 -2.03 -23.92
CA LYS A 226 -2.92 -1.46 -22.61
C LYS A 226 -3.71 -2.43 -21.74
N ARG A 227 -4.75 -3.04 -22.29
CA ARG A 227 -5.61 -3.96 -21.55
C ARG A 227 -4.83 -5.19 -21.05
N TYR A 228 -3.99 -5.79 -21.88
CA TYR A 228 -3.18 -6.94 -21.45
C TYR A 228 -2.16 -6.58 -20.37
N ARG A 229 -1.51 -5.41 -20.50
CA ARG A 229 -0.64 -4.90 -19.43
C ARG A 229 -1.43 -4.71 -18.13
N ASP A 230 -2.55 -4.02 -18.18
CA ASP A 230 -3.32 -3.69 -16.99
C ASP A 230 -3.90 -4.97 -16.33
N LYS A 231 -4.33 -5.97 -17.12
CA LYS A 231 -4.69 -7.31 -16.61
C LYS A 231 -3.53 -7.98 -15.90
N ALA A 232 -2.36 -8.04 -16.53
CA ALA A 232 -1.19 -8.67 -15.95
C ALA A 232 -0.76 -8.00 -14.63
N ILE A 233 -0.79 -6.66 -14.55
CA ILE A 233 -0.50 -5.94 -13.31
C ILE A 233 -1.54 -6.26 -12.23
N TYR A 234 -2.82 -6.28 -12.58
CA TYR A 234 -3.91 -6.59 -11.64
C TYR A 234 -3.77 -8.01 -11.07
N THR A 235 -3.65 -9.02 -11.93
CA THR A 235 -3.51 -10.41 -11.49
C THR A 235 -2.26 -10.58 -10.63
N THR A 236 -1.13 -9.98 -11.01
CA THR A 236 0.10 -10.03 -10.20
C THR A 236 -0.08 -9.39 -8.84
N MET A 237 -0.78 -8.25 -8.75
CA MET A 237 -1.10 -7.60 -7.48
C MET A 237 -1.98 -8.48 -6.59
N GLU A 238 -2.99 -9.13 -7.17
CA GLU A 238 -3.92 -10.01 -6.47
C GLU A 238 -3.22 -11.27 -5.94
N ILE A 239 -2.46 -11.97 -6.78
CA ILE A 239 -1.78 -13.21 -6.41
C ILE A 239 -0.63 -12.98 -5.43
N THR A 240 0.19 -11.95 -5.65
CA THR A 240 1.39 -11.71 -4.83
C THR A 240 1.10 -10.94 -3.55
N GLY A 241 0.04 -10.13 -3.52
CA GLY A 241 -0.16 -9.13 -2.47
C GLY A 241 1.03 -8.17 -2.30
N GLY A 242 1.87 -8.01 -3.33
CA GLY A 242 3.09 -7.21 -3.30
C GLY A 242 2.79 -5.73 -2.99
N ARG A 243 3.73 -5.03 -2.33
CA ARG A 243 3.61 -3.57 -2.24
C ARG A 243 3.74 -2.99 -3.64
N VAL A 244 3.09 -1.87 -3.94
CA VAL A 244 3.12 -1.28 -5.30
C VAL A 244 4.55 -1.08 -5.83
N LYS A 245 5.48 -0.66 -4.99
CA LYS A 245 6.88 -0.54 -5.43
C LYS A 245 7.53 -1.90 -5.71
N GLU A 246 7.25 -2.93 -4.91
CA GLU A 246 7.76 -4.29 -5.13
C GLU A 246 7.18 -4.88 -6.43
N LEU A 247 5.88 -4.70 -6.65
CA LEU A 247 5.17 -5.10 -7.87
C LEU A 247 5.80 -4.50 -9.14
N HIS A 248 6.15 -3.22 -9.11
CA HIS A 248 6.77 -2.53 -10.25
C HIS A 248 8.28 -2.76 -10.35
N SER A 249 8.91 -3.37 -9.34
CA SER A 249 10.31 -3.79 -9.36
C SER A 249 10.50 -5.22 -9.87
N LEU A 250 9.43 -5.98 -10.07
CA LEU A 250 9.50 -7.35 -10.61
C LEU A 250 10.23 -7.39 -11.94
N GLN A 251 11.05 -8.42 -12.13
CA GLN A 251 11.80 -8.62 -13.35
C GLN A 251 11.14 -9.65 -14.26
N TYR A 252 11.36 -9.49 -15.56
CA TYR A 252 10.94 -10.42 -16.60
C TYR A 252 11.60 -11.79 -16.40
N GLY A 253 12.90 -11.81 -16.06
CA GLY A 253 13.62 -13.04 -15.74
C GLY A 253 12.96 -13.86 -14.62
N ASP A 254 12.50 -13.19 -13.55
CA ASP A 254 11.86 -13.87 -12.40
C ASP A 254 10.57 -14.59 -12.81
N VAL A 255 9.79 -14.01 -13.72
CA VAL A 255 8.56 -14.63 -14.23
C VAL A 255 8.87 -15.81 -15.14
N VAL A 256 9.92 -15.70 -15.97
CA VAL A 256 10.36 -16.81 -16.83
C VAL A 256 10.84 -17.99 -15.99
N GLU A 257 11.62 -17.73 -14.94
CA GLU A 257 12.09 -18.76 -14.01
C GLU A 257 10.94 -19.41 -13.24
N ALA A 258 9.96 -18.61 -12.81
CA ALA A 258 8.78 -19.08 -12.08
C ALA A 258 7.96 -20.12 -12.87
N ARG A 259 8.09 -20.22 -14.20
CA ARG A 259 7.45 -21.27 -15.01
C ARG A 259 7.95 -22.66 -14.67
N THR A 260 9.24 -22.78 -14.42
CA THR A 260 9.87 -24.06 -14.09
C THR A 260 9.80 -24.30 -12.59
N THR A 261 10.10 -23.28 -11.78
CA THR A 261 10.22 -23.43 -10.31
C THR A 261 8.88 -23.33 -9.59
N ARG A 262 7.82 -22.86 -10.25
CA ARG A 262 6.51 -22.51 -9.65
C ARG A 262 6.61 -21.49 -8.51
N SER A 263 7.67 -20.70 -8.53
CA SER A 263 8.03 -19.79 -7.44
C SER A 263 8.51 -18.45 -8.00
N LEU A 264 7.77 -17.39 -7.72
CA LEU A 264 8.07 -16.03 -8.16
C LEU A 264 8.93 -15.30 -7.13
N ARG A 265 10.13 -14.86 -7.54
CA ARG A 265 11.04 -14.05 -6.73
C ARG A 265 10.58 -12.59 -6.68
N ILE A 266 10.55 -12.00 -5.48
CA ILE A 266 10.17 -10.60 -5.23
C ILE A 266 11.15 -9.92 -4.28
N ASP A 267 11.64 -8.74 -4.65
CA ASP A 267 12.47 -7.89 -3.79
C ASP A 267 11.62 -7.19 -2.70
N THR A 268 12.09 -7.21 -1.46
CA THR A 268 11.37 -6.71 -0.27
C THR A 268 11.97 -5.38 0.20
N LEU A 269 11.20 -4.29 0.05
CA LEU A 269 11.69 -2.92 0.25
C LEU A 269 11.70 -2.42 1.72
N LYS A 270 11.50 -3.32 2.71
CA LYS A 270 11.26 -2.93 4.12
C LYS A 270 12.43 -3.11 5.09
N LYS A 271 13.52 -3.77 4.71
CA LYS A 271 14.65 -3.98 5.64
C LYS A 271 15.67 -2.84 5.51
N ARG A 272 16.23 -2.43 6.66
CA ARG A 272 17.13 -1.28 6.82
C ARG A 272 18.59 -1.61 6.50
N ASN A 273 18.92 -2.89 6.34
CA ASN A 273 20.27 -3.37 6.11
C ASN A 273 20.40 -3.81 4.65
N ASP A 274 21.58 -3.56 4.08
CA ASP A 274 22.01 -3.84 2.70
C ASP A 274 22.08 -5.35 2.35
N ASP A 275 21.31 -6.21 3.01
CA ASP A 275 21.17 -7.61 2.64
C ASP A 275 20.19 -7.78 1.47
N ILE A 276 20.45 -8.81 0.66
CA ILE A 276 19.54 -9.30 -0.38
C ILE A 276 18.22 -9.69 0.30
N ASN A 277 17.20 -8.85 0.12
CA ASN A 277 15.93 -8.95 0.82
C ASN A 277 14.86 -9.55 -0.09
N GLU A 278 15.09 -10.76 -0.56
CA GLU A 278 14.19 -11.43 -1.48
C GLU A 278 13.19 -12.31 -0.73
N ARG A 279 12.03 -12.53 -1.34
CA ARG A 279 11.09 -13.56 -0.93
C ARG A 279 10.52 -14.27 -2.15
N TYR A 280 10.11 -15.51 -1.93
CA TYR A 280 9.59 -16.39 -2.96
C TYR A 280 8.11 -16.64 -2.73
N ILE A 281 7.30 -16.45 -3.77
CA ILE A 281 5.84 -16.59 -3.74
C ILE A 281 5.46 -17.77 -4.63
N PRO A 282 4.86 -18.84 -4.10
CA PRO A 282 4.31 -19.90 -4.93
C PRO A 282 3.27 -19.35 -5.90
N VAL A 283 3.37 -19.76 -7.16
CA VAL A 283 2.46 -19.36 -8.24
C VAL A 283 2.00 -20.56 -9.06
N ASP A 284 0.77 -20.51 -9.54
CA ASP A 284 0.18 -21.54 -10.39
C ASP A 284 0.43 -21.28 -11.88
N HIS A 285 0.20 -22.31 -12.72
CA HIS A 285 0.33 -22.17 -14.17
C HIS A 285 -0.69 -21.18 -14.74
N LEU A 286 -1.92 -21.18 -14.21
CA LEU A 286 -2.99 -20.29 -14.67
C LEU A 286 -2.57 -18.81 -14.56
N PHE A 287 -1.96 -18.43 -13.44
CA PHE A 287 -1.39 -17.11 -13.23
C PHE A 287 -0.33 -16.76 -14.26
N LEU A 288 0.60 -17.68 -14.53
CA LEU A 288 1.68 -17.46 -15.49
C LEU A 288 1.11 -17.32 -16.91
N ASP A 289 0.17 -18.18 -17.30
CA ASP A 289 -0.50 -18.12 -18.61
C ASP A 289 -1.25 -16.80 -18.82
N GLN A 290 -1.87 -16.26 -17.77
CA GLN A 290 -2.51 -14.94 -17.82
C GLN A 290 -1.51 -13.80 -18.07
N ILE A 291 -0.25 -13.95 -17.62
CA ILE A 291 0.81 -12.97 -17.86
C ILE A 291 1.39 -13.09 -19.28
N ASP A 292 1.36 -14.27 -19.89
CA ASP A 292 2.01 -14.55 -21.19
C ASP A 292 1.54 -13.64 -22.30
N SER A 293 0.23 -13.42 -22.36
CA SER A 293 -0.36 -12.52 -23.33
C SER A 293 0.22 -11.10 -23.23
N TYR A 294 0.63 -10.67 -22.04
CA TYR A 294 1.32 -9.40 -21.84
C TYR A 294 2.83 -9.49 -22.16
N LEU A 295 3.50 -10.62 -21.94
CA LEU A 295 4.92 -10.76 -22.28
C LEU A 295 5.18 -10.52 -23.78
N ASP A 296 4.26 -10.95 -24.64
CA ASP A 296 4.34 -10.69 -26.08
C ASP A 296 4.15 -9.21 -26.43
N VAL A 297 3.25 -8.52 -25.71
CA VAL A 297 3.09 -7.07 -25.82
C VAL A 297 4.38 -6.37 -25.40
N ARG A 298 4.94 -6.75 -24.24
CA ARG A 298 6.18 -6.18 -23.71
C ARG A 298 7.33 -6.32 -24.71
N LYS A 299 7.60 -7.53 -25.20
CA LYS A 299 8.66 -7.81 -26.19
C LYS A 299 8.53 -6.91 -27.42
N ARG A 300 7.31 -6.79 -27.95
CA ARG A 300 7.02 -5.98 -29.15
C ARG A 300 7.25 -4.50 -28.92
N VAL A 301 6.78 -3.96 -27.80
CA VAL A 301 6.94 -2.52 -27.45
C VAL A 301 8.41 -2.20 -27.20
N MET A 302 9.13 -3.04 -26.45
CA MET A 302 10.58 -2.84 -26.23
C MET A 302 11.35 -2.82 -27.55
N LYS A 303 11.05 -3.75 -28.47
CA LYS A 303 11.64 -3.76 -29.82
C LYS A 303 11.30 -2.50 -30.62
N LYS A 304 10.04 -2.04 -30.57
CA LYS A 304 9.58 -0.83 -31.27
C LYS A 304 10.36 0.43 -30.83
N HIS A 305 10.66 0.54 -29.53
CA HIS A 305 11.32 1.71 -28.96
C HIS A 305 12.84 1.55 -28.78
N GLY A 306 13.41 0.38 -29.09
CA GLY A 306 14.84 0.12 -28.95
C GLY A 306 15.36 0.13 -27.50
N VAL A 307 14.49 -0.17 -26.52
CA VAL A 307 14.82 -0.12 -25.08
C VAL A 307 15.17 -1.50 -24.57
N THR A 308 16.20 -1.60 -23.72
CA THR A 308 16.65 -2.84 -23.08
C THR A 308 16.72 -2.68 -21.56
N HIS A 309 15.92 -3.46 -20.83
CA HIS A 309 16.00 -3.60 -19.37
C HIS A 309 15.23 -4.85 -18.91
N ASN A 310 15.43 -5.27 -17.66
CA ASN A 310 14.78 -6.49 -17.14
C ASN A 310 13.43 -6.26 -16.44
N TYR A 311 12.95 -5.03 -16.23
CA TYR A 311 11.65 -4.80 -15.56
C TYR A 311 10.46 -5.43 -16.31
N LEU A 312 9.57 -6.10 -15.58
CA LEU A 312 8.39 -6.78 -16.13
C LEU A 312 7.37 -5.79 -16.69
N PHE A 313 6.99 -4.78 -15.90
CA PHE A 313 5.95 -3.82 -16.28
C PHE A 313 6.51 -2.56 -16.93
N ILE A 314 6.06 -2.25 -18.14
CA ILE A 314 6.54 -1.11 -18.94
C ILE A 314 5.44 -0.10 -19.25
N ASN A 315 5.86 1.14 -19.44
CA ASN A 315 5.09 2.14 -20.12
C ASN A 315 5.05 1.81 -21.63
N LEU A 316 3.85 1.81 -22.20
CA LEU A 316 3.62 1.37 -23.57
C LEU A 316 4.01 2.44 -24.61
N ASN A 317 4.18 3.69 -24.16
CA ASN A 317 4.48 4.82 -25.04
C ASN A 317 5.97 4.95 -25.38
N ASP A 318 6.85 4.49 -24.49
CA ASP A 318 8.30 4.66 -24.59
C ASP A 318 9.09 3.36 -24.30
N GLY A 319 8.43 2.30 -23.82
CA GLY A 319 9.06 1.05 -23.44
C GLY A 319 9.81 1.08 -22.11
N GLN A 320 9.82 2.19 -21.38
CA GLN A 320 10.52 2.36 -20.11
C GLN A 320 9.76 1.72 -18.94
N PRO A 321 10.39 1.50 -17.77
CA PRO A 321 9.71 0.91 -16.61
C PRO A 321 8.49 1.71 -16.16
N LEU A 322 7.36 1.02 -15.92
CA LEU A 322 6.12 1.68 -15.52
C LEU A 322 6.24 2.23 -14.08
N SER A 323 5.94 3.51 -13.87
CA SER A 323 5.94 4.10 -12.53
C SER A 323 4.86 3.51 -11.61
N ALA A 324 5.24 3.23 -10.37
CA ALA A 324 4.34 2.81 -9.30
C ALA A 324 3.23 3.83 -8.98
N GLU A 325 3.44 5.10 -9.29
CA GLU A 325 2.40 6.14 -9.10
C GLU A 325 1.29 6.02 -10.13
N THR A 326 1.62 5.60 -11.35
CA THR A 326 0.64 5.41 -12.43
C THR A 326 -0.40 4.37 -12.04
N TRP A 327 0.02 3.22 -11.49
CA TRP A 327 -0.92 2.18 -11.08
C TRP A 327 -1.82 2.62 -9.91
N LYS A 328 -1.29 3.38 -8.94
CA LYS A 328 -2.12 3.97 -7.87
C LYS A 328 -3.17 4.93 -8.42
N LYS A 329 -2.79 5.74 -9.41
CA LYS A 329 -3.72 6.66 -10.08
C LYS A 329 -4.80 5.90 -10.85
N TYR A 330 -4.45 4.80 -11.53
CA TYR A 330 -5.42 3.97 -12.24
C TYR A 330 -6.45 3.36 -11.30
N ILE A 331 -6.02 2.62 -10.27
CA ILE A 331 -6.95 2.01 -9.30
C ILE A 331 -7.83 3.06 -8.63
N GLY A 332 -7.24 4.19 -8.21
CA GLY A 332 -8.00 5.29 -7.60
C GLY A 332 -8.96 5.99 -8.58
N GLY A 333 -8.61 6.07 -9.86
CA GLY A 333 -9.46 6.61 -10.93
C GLY A 333 -10.64 5.70 -11.24
N TRP A 334 -10.36 4.40 -11.46
CA TRP A 334 -11.40 3.40 -11.72
C TRP A 334 -12.38 3.27 -10.56
N GLY A 335 -11.91 3.34 -9.32
CA GLY A 335 -12.80 3.35 -8.16
C GLY A 335 -13.81 4.50 -8.16
N LYS A 336 -13.39 5.69 -8.60
CA LYS A 336 -14.28 6.86 -8.73
C LYS A 336 -15.24 6.71 -9.90
N GLU A 337 -14.75 6.27 -11.05
CA GLU A 337 -15.55 6.08 -12.27
C GLU A 337 -16.63 5.02 -12.09
N LEU A 338 -16.33 3.96 -11.34
CA LEU A 338 -17.25 2.86 -11.03
C LEU A 338 -18.13 3.13 -9.81
N GLY A 339 -18.04 4.31 -9.18
CA GLY A 339 -18.86 4.68 -8.01
C GLY A 339 -18.64 3.76 -6.79
N ILE A 340 -17.44 3.20 -6.61
CA ILE A 340 -17.15 2.33 -5.47
C ILE A 340 -17.12 3.16 -4.19
N GLU A 341 -17.96 2.80 -3.23
CA GLU A 341 -18.03 3.47 -1.93
C GLU A 341 -16.72 3.28 -1.14
N GLY A 342 -16.18 4.39 -0.63
CA GLY A 342 -14.90 4.40 0.08
C GLY A 342 -13.68 4.56 -0.85
N ARG A 343 -12.48 4.26 -0.32
CA ARG A 343 -11.22 4.50 -1.05
C ARG A 343 -10.55 3.20 -1.43
N VAL A 344 -10.62 2.82 -2.70
CA VAL A 344 -9.82 1.72 -3.24
C VAL A 344 -8.36 2.12 -3.43
N SER A 345 -7.45 1.22 -3.10
CA SER A 345 -6.02 1.38 -3.36
C SER A 345 -5.35 0.01 -3.44
N PRO A 346 -4.21 -0.13 -4.14
CA PRO A 346 -3.48 -1.40 -4.22
C PRO A 346 -3.16 -2.05 -2.86
N HIS A 347 -3.06 -1.24 -1.79
CA HIS A 347 -2.82 -1.76 -0.45
C HIS A 347 -3.98 -2.62 0.07
N LEU A 348 -5.22 -2.37 -0.37
CA LEU A 348 -6.39 -3.15 0.03
C LEU A 348 -6.41 -4.55 -0.60
N TRP A 349 -5.89 -4.72 -1.82
CA TRP A 349 -5.67 -6.05 -2.42
C TRP A 349 -4.62 -6.84 -1.65
N ARG A 350 -3.56 -6.19 -1.19
CA ARG A 350 -2.60 -6.82 -0.27
C ARG A 350 -3.27 -7.29 1.02
N HIS A 351 -4.19 -6.49 1.57
CA HIS A 351 -4.97 -6.93 2.73
C HIS A 351 -5.82 -8.15 2.40
N SER A 352 -6.59 -8.11 1.31
CA SER A 352 -7.40 -9.23 0.85
C SER A 352 -6.58 -10.49 0.64
N ARG A 353 -5.44 -10.40 -0.06
CA ARG A 353 -4.61 -11.57 -0.39
C ARG A 353 -4.11 -12.29 0.86
N PHE A 354 -3.65 -11.55 1.87
CA PHE A 354 -3.11 -12.16 3.08
C PHE A 354 -4.18 -12.58 4.08
N THR A 355 -5.31 -11.88 4.14
CA THR A 355 -6.49 -12.37 4.87
C THR A 355 -6.96 -13.69 4.27
N ASN A 356 -7.12 -13.78 2.94
CA ASN A 356 -7.51 -15.03 2.28
C ASN A 356 -6.45 -16.12 2.48
N TRP A 357 -5.16 -15.80 2.39
CA TRP A 357 -4.09 -16.76 2.70
C TRP A 357 -4.21 -17.33 4.13
N MET A 358 -4.50 -16.47 5.12
CA MET A 358 -4.71 -16.93 6.50
C MET A 358 -5.91 -17.86 6.60
N ILE A 359 -7.02 -17.52 5.93
CA ILE A 359 -8.22 -18.37 5.87
C ILE A 359 -7.90 -19.72 5.26
N ASP A 360 -7.29 -19.76 4.07
CA ASP A 360 -6.90 -20.98 3.38
C ASP A 360 -6.00 -21.85 4.27
N ARG A 361 -5.04 -21.23 4.94
CA ARG A 361 -4.10 -21.92 5.82
C ARG A 361 -4.78 -22.49 7.07
N ILE A 362 -5.68 -21.73 7.67
CA ILE A 362 -6.49 -22.14 8.81
C ILE A 362 -7.39 -23.33 8.43
N LEU A 363 -8.11 -23.24 7.31
CA LEU A 363 -8.98 -24.32 6.82
C LEU A 363 -8.18 -25.59 6.48
N ALA A 364 -6.98 -25.44 5.90
CA ALA A 364 -6.12 -26.57 5.58
C ALA A 364 -5.57 -27.31 6.81
N SER A 365 -5.52 -26.67 7.99
CA SER A 365 -4.95 -27.29 9.20
C SER A 365 -5.80 -28.38 9.86
N ARG A 366 -7.04 -28.67 9.40
CA ARG A 366 -7.91 -29.79 9.86
C ARG A 366 -8.19 -29.91 11.38
N GLU A 367 -7.69 -29.00 12.21
CA GLU A 367 -7.75 -29.07 13.68
C GLU A 367 -8.77 -28.09 14.30
N ILE A 368 -9.72 -27.57 13.52
CA ILE A 368 -10.63 -26.52 13.96
C ILE A 368 -12.04 -26.85 13.47
N ASN A 369 -12.74 -27.69 14.22
CA ASN A 369 -14.13 -28.03 13.97
C ASN A 369 -15.09 -27.22 14.88
N SER A 370 -14.57 -26.39 15.80
CA SER A 370 -15.39 -25.57 16.68
C SER A 370 -14.73 -24.24 17.07
N LYS A 371 -15.56 -23.26 17.48
CA LYS A 371 -15.12 -21.94 17.98
C LYS A 371 -14.23 -22.04 19.22
N ASP A 372 -14.39 -23.08 20.04
CA ASP A 372 -13.62 -23.29 21.27
C ASP A 372 -12.34 -24.11 21.06
N ASP A 373 -12.31 -25.04 20.09
CA ASP A 373 -11.07 -25.67 19.63
C ASP A 373 -10.15 -24.67 18.94
N PHE A 374 -10.73 -23.71 18.19
CA PHE A 374 -9.99 -22.64 17.54
C PHE A 374 -9.27 -21.71 18.52
N LYS A 375 -9.89 -21.46 19.68
CA LYS A 375 -9.31 -20.65 20.77
C LYS A 375 -8.31 -21.43 21.62
N LYS A 376 -8.43 -22.76 21.71
CA LYS A 376 -7.48 -23.62 22.43
C LYS A 376 -6.24 -23.96 21.58
N ASN A 377 -6.38 -24.09 20.26
CA ASN A 377 -5.27 -24.32 19.30
C ASN A 377 -4.47 -23.05 18.94
N VAL A 378 -4.48 -22.04 19.82
CA VAL A 378 -3.64 -20.84 19.76
C VAL A 378 -2.14 -21.15 19.67
N LEU A 379 -1.72 -22.38 19.97
CA LEU A 379 -0.37 -22.89 19.76
C LEU A 379 0.11 -22.76 18.29
N HIS A 380 -0.78 -22.83 17.29
CA HIS A 380 -0.42 -22.65 15.87
C HIS A 380 -0.48 -21.21 15.35
N THR A 381 -1.01 -20.26 16.13
CA THR A 381 -1.14 -18.84 15.70
C THR A 381 0.22 -18.24 15.34
N MET A 382 1.26 -18.58 16.09
CA MET A 382 2.62 -18.10 15.81
C MET A 382 3.25 -18.78 14.59
N GLN A 383 2.89 -20.04 14.30
CA GLN A 383 3.36 -20.74 13.10
C GLN A 383 2.77 -20.11 11.84
N PHE A 384 1.45 -19.92 11.79
CA PHE A 384 0.79 -19.27 10.65
C PHE A 384 1.31 -17.84 10.45
N LYS A 385 1.52 -17.10 11.54
CA LYS A 385 2.13 -15.77 11.46
C LYS A 385 3.57 -15.82 10.91
N LYS A 386 4.40 -16.78 11.30
CA LYS A 386 5.77 -16.93 10.77
C LYS A 386 5.77 -17.27 9.28
N GLU A 387 4.92 -18.20 8.86
CA GLU A 387 4.75 -18.57 7.45
C GLU A 387 4.25 -17.36 6.62
N LEU A 388 3.19 -16.70 7.09
CA LEU A 388 2.70 -15.47 6.45
C LEU A 388 3.76 -14.38 6.46
N GLN A 389 4.59 -14.28 7.49
CA GLN A 389 5.68 -13.29 7.56
C GLN A 389 6.66 -13.47 6.41
N GLN A 390 7.07 -14.71 6.12
CA GLN A 390 7.94 -15.05 5.01
C GLN A 390 7.29 -14.69 3.67
N PHE A 391 6.01 -15.05 3.48
CA PHE A 391 5.26 -14.76 2.26
C PHE A 391 5.01 -13.27 2.03
N SER A 392 4.69 -12.55 3.10
CA SER A 392 4.28 -11.16 3.05
C SER A 392 5.44 -10.18 3.13
N GLY A 393 6.61 -10.58 3.64
CA GLY A 393 7.74 -9.69 3.89
C GLY A 393 7.42 -8.62 4.95
N HIS A 394 6.72 -9.00 6.01
CA HIS A 394 6.56 -8.15 7.21
C HIS A 394 7.75 -8.32 8.14
N THR A 395 8.23 -7.22 8.70
CA THR A 395 9.34 -7.25 9.67
C THR A 395 8.87 -7.62 11.07
N LEU A 396 7.65 -7.24 11.43
CA LEU A 396 7.07 -7.42 12.75
C LEU A 396 5.93 -8.43 12.67
N ILE A 397 5.89 -9.40 13.59
CA ILE A 397 4.85 -10.42 13.65
C ILE A 397 3.53 -9.80 14.11
N SER A 398 3.57 -8.84 15.05
CA SER A 398 2.37 -8.10 15.49
C SER A 398 1.62 -7.41 14.34
N SER A 399 2.33 -7.03 13.27
CA SER A 399 1.69 -6.41 12.11
C SER A 399 0.80 -7.37 11.30
N LEU A 400 0.86 -8.66 11.59
CA LEU A 400 0.05 -9.70 10.97
C LEU A 400 -1.25 -10.00 11.74
N ASP A 401 -1.38 -9.51 12.98
CA ASP A 401 -2.56 -9.72 13.82
C ASP A 401 -3.84 -9.26 13.11
N ILE A 402 -3.76 -8.17 12.34
CA ILE A 402 -4.89 -7.67 11.55
C ILE A 402 -5.43 -8.71 10.55
N TYR A 403 -4.57 -9.52 9.92
CA TYR A 403 -5.04 -10.53 8.96
C TYR A 403 -5.67 -11.71 9.68
N LEU A 404 -5.14 -12.07 10.85
CA LEU A 404 -5.72 -13.08 11.72
C LEU A 404 -7.12 -12.66 12.19
N ASP A 405 -7.25 -11.43 12.72
CA ASP A 405 -8.53 -10.89 13.18
C ASP A 405 -9.59 -10.89 12.06
N LEU A 406 -9.20 -10.42 10.87
CA LEU A 406 -10.09 -10.39 9.70
C LEU A 406 -10.45 -11.80 9.21
N ALA A 407 -9.49 -12.73 9.21
CA ALA A 407 -9.75 -14.12 8.87
C ALA A 407 -10.73 -14.75 9.86
N TRP A 408 -10.56 -14.47 11.15
CA TRP A 408 -11.48 -14.87 12.21
C TRP A 408 -12.89 -14.33 11.93
N GLU A 409 -13.03 -13.02 11.71
CA GLU A 409 -14.31 -12.37 11.45
C GLU A 409 -15.03 -12.99 10.24
N GLN A 410 -14.29 -13.30 9.17
CA GLN A 410 -14.84 -13.94 7.98
C GLN A 410 -15.22 -15.41 8.21
N LEU A 411 -14.43 -16.16 8.98
CA LEU A 411 -14.69 -17.57 9.30
C LEU A 411 -15.84 -17.76 10.30
N HIS A 412 -16.00 -16.89 11.31
CA HIS A 412 -17.13 -16.96 12.24
C HIS A 412 -18.48 -16.70 11.57
N GLY A 413 -18.49 -16.12 10.36
CA GLY A 413 -19.68 -16.02 9.51
C GLY A 413 -19.86 -17.16 8.50
N TYR A 414 -18.85 -18.04 8.36
CA TYR A 414 -18.79 -19.10 7.35
C TYR A 414 -18.03 -20.32 7.90
N THR A 415 -18.65 -21.14 8.75
CA THR A 415 -18.21 -22.52 8.98
C THR A 415 -18.58 -23.37 7.77
N LYS A 416 -17.83 -23.21 6.66
CA LYS A 416 -17.97 -24.04 5.46
C LYS A 416 -16.78 -24.99 5.40
N VAL A 417 -17.00 -26.24 5.81
CA VAL A 417 -16.02 -27.31 5.63
C VAL A 417 -16.30 -28.00 4.30
N TYR A 418 -15.31 -28.02 3.41
CA TYR A 418 -15.41 -28.70 2.13
C TYR A 418 -14.92 -30.14 2.24
N SER A 419 -15.71 -31.09 1.73
CA SER A 419 -15.25 -32.47 1.56
C SER A 419 -14.26 -32.55 0.40
N ALA A 420 -12.97 -32.67 0.71
CA ALA A 420 -11.89 -32.77 -0.29
C ALA A 420 -12.07 -33.96 -1.25
N ALA A 421 -12.66 -35.06 -0.79
CA ALA A 421 -12.95 -36.23 -1.61
C ALA A 421 -14.09 -35.96 -2.62
N SER A 422 -15.15 -35.26 -2.20
CA SER A 422 -16.25 -34.88 -3.09
C SER A 422 -15.79 -33.88 -4.15
N LEU A 423 -15.02 -32.86 -3.76
CA LEU A 423 -14.44 -31.88 -4.69
C LEU A 423 -13.59 -32.53 -5.78
N LYS A 424 -12.74 -33.50 -5.40
CA LYS A 424 -11.90 -34.21 -6.37
C LYS A 424 -12.73 -34.92 -7.44
N THR A 425 -13.73 -35.69 -7.02
CA THR A 425 -14.64 -36.39 -7.95
C THR A 425 -15.41 -35.42 -8.85
N THR A 426 -15.85 -34.29 -8.31
CA THR A 426 -16.55 -33.27 -9.10
C THR A 426 -15.61 -32.62 -10.13
N VAL A 427 -14.35 -32.33 -9.77
CA VAL A 427 -13.35 -31.84 -10.72
C VAL A 427 -13.08 -32.85 -11.83
N GLU A 428 -12.87 -34.13 -11.50
CA GLU A 428 -12.68 -35.20 -12.50
C GLU A 428 -13.89 -35.36 -13.45
N SER A 429 -15.10 -35.04 -12.98
CA SER A 429 -16.32 -35.02 -13.80
C SER A 429 -16.38 -33.82 -14.75
N VAL A 430 -15.92 -32.65 -14.28
CA VAL A 430 -15.79 -31.45 -15.11
C VAL A 430 -14.74 -31.64 -16.19
N GLU A 431 -13.58 -32.21 -15.85
CA GLU A 431 -12.49 -32.50 -16.80
C GLU A 431 -12.99 -33.40 -17.94
N ARG A 432 -13.62 -34.54 -17.61
CA ARG A 432 -14.23 -35.44 -18.60
C ARG A 432 -15.23 -34.76 -19.52
N ARG A 433 -15.99 -33.80 -18.99
CA ARG A 433 -17.02 -33.08 -19.75
C ARG A 433 -16.43 -31.97 -20.63
N ILE A 434 -15.29 -31.39 -20.25
CA ILE A 434 -14.52 -30.50 -21.13
C ILE A 434 -13.92 -31.30 -22.29
N GLU A 435 -13.33 -32.48 -22.02
CA GLU A 435 -12.78 -33.37 -23.06
C GLU A 435 -13.85 -33.80 -24.09
N ASP A 436 -15.08 -34.07 -23.64
CA ASP A 436 -16.20 -34.38 -24.52
C ASP A 436 -16.61 -33.17 -25.39
N ILE A 437 -16.66 -31.96 -24.81
CA ILE A 437 -16.93 -30.73 -25.58
C ILE A 437 -15.82 -30.49 -26.63
N GLU A 438 -14.55 -30.71 -26.27
CA GLU A 438 -13.43 -30.60 -27.19
C GLU A 438 -13.50 -31.64 -28.32
N SER A 439 -13.88 -32.88 -28.00
CA SER A 439 -14.08 -33.95 -28.97
C SER A 439 -15.22 -33.64 -29.95
N GLN A 440 -16.33 -33.11 -29.45
CA GLN A 440 -17.47 -32.68 -30.28
C GLN A 440 -17.11 -31.49 -31.17
N MET A 441 -16.25 -30.58 -30.71
CA MET A 441 -15.67 -29.53 -31.56
C MET A 441 -14.75 -30.11 -32.64
N GLY A 442 -13.91 -31.10 -32.30
CA GLY A 442 -13.05 -31.80 -33.25
C GLY A 442 -13.82 -32.57 -34.32
N ARG A 443 -15.01 -33.07 -33.99
CA ARG A 443 -15.95 -33.71 -34.93
C ARG A 443 -16.86 -32.73 -35.68
N ASN A 444 -16.69 -31.41 -35.51
CA ASN A 444 -17.57 -30.35 -36.04
C ASN A 444 -19.05 -30.48 -35.63
N GLU A 445 -19.35 -31.18 -34.52
CA GLU A 445 -20.71 -31.36 -33.98
C GLU A 445 -21.17 -30.12 -33.20
N LEU A 446 -20.22 -29.33 -32.69
CA LEU A 446 -20.47 -28.08 -31.98
C LEU A 446 -19.77 -26.90 -32.65
N THR A 447 -20.51 -25.80 -32.81
CA THR A 447 -19.91 -24.50 -33.15
C THR A 447 -19.18 -23.90 -31.93
N ALA A 448 -18.20 -23.04 -32.15
CA ALA A 448 -17.47 -22.35 -31.07
C ALA A 448 -18.40 -21.58 -30.10
N VAL A 449 -19.53 -21.05 -30.59
CA VAL A 449 -20.52 -20.37 -29.74
C VAL A 449 -21.27 -21.35 -28.85
N GLN A 450 -21.69 -22.50 -29.40
CA GLN A 450 -22.36 -23.55 -28.62
C GLN A 450 -21.41 -24.18 -27.60
N ALA A 451 -20.14 -24.41 -27.96
CA ALA A 451 -19.13 -24.89 -27.02
C ALA A 451 -18.93 -23.93 -25.84
N MET A 452 -18.84 -22.61 -26.09
CA MET A 452 -18.76 -21.62 -25.01
C MET A 452 -20.01 -21.63 -24.11
N GLN A 453 -21.21 -21.84 -24.68
CA GLN A 453 -22.44 -21.98 -23.89
C GLN A 453 -22.43 -23.25 -23.04
N SER A 454 -21.98 -24.38 -23.60
CA SER A 454 -21.81 -25.65 -22.89
C SER A 454 -20.82 -25.52 -21.74
N VAL A 455 -19.64 -24.91 -21.96
CA VAL A 455 -18.66 -24.64 -20.90
C VAL A 455 -19.24 -23.72 -19.82
N LYS A 456 -19.97 -22.66 -20.20
CA LYS A 456 -20.62 -21.77 -19.23
C LYS A 456 -21.66 -22.52 -18.38
N SER A 457 -22.44 -23.41 -19.01
CA SER A 457 -23.42 -24.25 -18.31
C SER A 457 -22.73 -25.24 -17.36
N LEU A 458 -21.64 -25.87 -17.79
CA LEU A 458 -20.83 -26.78 -17.00
C LEU A 458 -20.25 -26.09 -15.77
N LEU A 459 -19.66 -24.90 -15.93
CA LEU A 459 -19.16 -24.10 -14.81
C LEU A 459 -20.26 -23.69 -13.84
N SER A 460 -21.47 -23.40 -14.34
CA SER A 460 -22.61 -23.08 -13.48
C SER A 460 -23.10 -24.30 -12.68
N ALA A 461 -23.08 -25.49 -13.27
CA ALA A 461 -23.39 -26.75 -12.60
C ALA A 461 -22.33 -27.10 -11.57
N PHE A 462 -21.04 -27.01 -11.95
CA PHE A 462 -19.92 -27.21 -11.06
C PHE A 462 -19.98 -26.30 -9.83
N LYS A 463 -20.33 -25.03 -10.01
CA LYS A 463 -20.52 -24.10 -8.90
C LYS A 463 -21.64 -24.54 -7.96
N LYS A 464 -22.78 -25.01 -8.49
CA LYS A 464 -23.88 -25.56 -7.67
C LYS A 464 -23.46 -26.82 -6.92
N ASP A 465 -22.68 -27.68 -7.55
CA ASP A 465 -22.17 -28.91 -6.92
C ASP A 465 -21.19 -28.58 -5.79
N ILE A 466 -20.30 -27.59 -5.99
CA ILE A 466 -19.46 -27.04 -4.92
C ILE A 466 -20.32 -26.48 -3.79
N ASP A 467 -21.36 -25.70 -4.10
CA ASP A 467 -22.25 -25.11 -3.10
C ASP A 467 -23.05 -26.18 -2.33
N THR A 468 -23.36 -27.31 -2.97
CA THR A 468 -24.09 -28.45 -2.37
C THR A 468 -23.19 -29.36 -1.54
N ALA A 469 -21.90 -29.47 -1.91
CA ALA A 469 -20.88 -30.19 -1.15
C ALA A 469 -20.44 -29.47 0.13
N ILE A 470 -20.96 -28.27 0.39
CA ILE A 470 -20.81 -27.54 1.66
C ILE A 470 -21.66 -28.25 2.71
N VAL A 471 -21.02 -29.01 3.60
CA VAL A 471 -21.68 -29.56 4.79
C VAL A 471 -21.90 -28.42 5.78
N ASN A 472 -23.16 -28.08 6.05
CA ASN A 472 -23.52 -27.27 7.21
C ASN A 472 -23.51 -28.19 8.44
N GLU A 473 -22.43 -28.21 9.22
CA GLU A 473 -22.39 -28.93 10.51
C GLU A 473 -23.41 -28.38 11.54
N SER A 474 -24.08 -27.27 11.26
CA SER A 474 -25.05 -26.66 12.17
C SER A 474 -26.38 -27.42 12.33
N LYS A 475 -26.57 -28.59 11.69
CA LYS A 475 -27.81 -29.39 11.84
C LYS A 475 -27.68 -30.66 12.69
N ASP A 476 -26.48 -31.14 13.02
CA ASP A 476 -26.34 -32.39 13.79
C ASP A 476 -26.11 -32.18 15.29
N GLU A 477 -25.83 -30.96 15.78
CA GLU A 477 -25.77 -30.69 17.23
C GLU A 477 -27.15 -30.46 17.88
N LEU A 478 -28.21 -30.26 17.09
CA LEU A 478 -29.58 -30.07 17.60
C LEU A 478 -30.42 -31.37 17.62
N SER A 479 -29.91 -32.47 17.06
CA SER A 479 -30.61 -33.76 17.04
C SER A 479 -30.13 -34.75 18.12
N VAL A 480 -29.00 -34.47 18.78
CA VAL A 480 -28.44 -35.34 19.85
C VAL A 480 -28.89 -34.94 21.26
N ASN A 481 -29.40 -33.72 21.46
CA ASN A 481 -29.91 -33.27 22.78
C ASN A 481 -31.41 -33.53 23.03
N ASN A 482 -32.04 -34.45 22.29
CA ASN A 482 -33.45 -34.85 22.51
C ASN A 482 -33.65 -36.36 22.73
N LYS A 483 -32.58 -37.08 23.05
CA LYS A 483 -32.64 -38.43 23.60
C LYS A 483 -31.55 -38.57 24.65
N ASP A 484 -31.83 -38.09 25.86
CA ASP A 484 -31.60 -38.78 27.14
C ASP A 484 -32.13 -37.92 28.29
#